data_AF-A0A813GXV1-F1
#
_entry.id   AF-A0A813GXV1-F1
#
_cell.length_a   1.000
_cell.length_b   1.000
_cell.length_c   1.000
_cell.angle_alpha   90.00
_cell.angle_beta   90.00
_cell.angle_gamma   90.00
#
_symmetry.space_group_name_H-M   'P 1'
#
loop_
_entity.id
_entity.type
_entity.pdbx_description
1 polymer ?
#
loop_
_entity_poly.entity_id
_entity_poly.type
_entity_poly.pdbx_seq_one_letter_code
_entity_poly.pdbx_strand_id
1 'polypeptide(L)'
;MFRLAGQEQKVLDGGDEEEIRRKLSQKDVEIARLQGLVKELRGSNAPPQEFSRPQADGAEQQRLQDLESNLQDWEQNCHAAEHRLKMLQRAFAADSTKVEHSFPTSVNSTAREDIRQICKHLCLNFRCRGEGTQKRILALKLDAMRERKRAEELALSAPRAAAGFYRDALNLFPEGDRIRVNGLFVQFYGGERAWSLGEAYSPEALAAAAAGFMPGEEEAAPWKKQRVGEAVAGPSDSDSEDIEALLGRWVPVPKDGERAAA
;
A
#
# COMPACT_ATOMS: atom_id res chain seq x y z
N MET A 1 55.40 76.96 -53.39
CA MET A 1 54.34 75.94 -53.26
C MET A 1 54.89 74.84 -52.36
N PHE A 2 54.40 74.47 -51.17
CA PHE A 2 53.11 74.62 -50.48
C PHE A 2 53.31 74.88 -48.97
N ARG A 3 52.24 75.32 -48.29
CA ARG A 3 52.14 75.88 -46.93
C ARG A 3 52.22 74.83 -45.81
N LEU A 4 52.67 75.32 -44.64
CA LEU A 4 52.53 74.74 -43.30
C LEU A 4 51.06 74.70 -42.83
N ALA A 5 50.68 73.65 -42.11
CA ALA A 5 49.58 73.59 -41.14
C ALA A 5 50.04 72.61 -40.05
N GLY A 6 49.91 72.83 -38.74
CA GLY A 6 48.96 73.64 -37.99
C GLY A 6 48.37 72.75 -36.90
N GLN A 7 48.75 73.03 -35.65
CA GLN A 7 48.19 72.62 -34.35
C GLN A 7 46.84 71.88 -34.33
N GLU A 8 46.70 70.94 -33.36
CA GLU A 8 45.70 71.11 -32.29
C GLU A 8 45.99 70.19 -31.09
N GLN A 9 46.26 70.85 -29.96
CA GLN A 9 46.45 70.28 -28.63
C GLN A 9 45.08 70.30 -27.96
N LYS A 10 44.43 69.13 -27.88
CA LYS A 10 43.11 68.97 -27.28
C LYS A 10 43.24 69.00 -25.75
N VAL A 11 42.71 70.06 -25.15
CA VAL A 11 42.43 70.18 -23.73
C VAL A 11 41.38 69.13 -23.37
N LEU A 12 41.72 68.18 -22.49
CA LEU A 12 40.76 67.23 -21.93
C LEU A 12 40.06 67.86 -20.73
N ASP A 13 38.77 67.65 -20.72
CA ASP A 13 37.73 68.29 -19.93
C ASP A 13 37.83 67.95 -18.43
N GLY A 14 37.76 68.95 -17.55
CA GLY A 14 37.92 68.83 -16.10
C GLY A 14 36.76 68.14 -15.35
N GLY A 15 35.77 67.60 -16.07
CA GLY A 15 34.63 66.88 -15.50
C GLY A 15 34.97 65.48 -14.99
N ASP A 16 35.92 64.78 -15.64
CA ASP A 16 36.27 63.41 -15.28
C ASP A 16 37.02 63.32 -13.95
N GLU A 17 37.84 64.32 -13.61
CA GLU A 17 38.62 64.29 -12.36
C GLU A 17 37.74 64.43 -11.11
N GLU A 18 36.70 65.27 -11.15
CA GLU A 18 35.77 65.41 -10.03
C GLU A 18 34.90 64.17 -9.85
N GLU A 19 34.49 63.53 -10.96
CA GLU A 19 33.72 62.29 -10.90
C GLU A 19 34.57 61.12 -10.37
N ILE A 20 35.85 61.04 -10.76
CA ILE A 20 36.81 60.07 -10.22
C ILE A 20 37.03 60.31 -8.73
N ARG A 21 37.17 61.57 -8.27
CA ARG A 21 37.30 61.89 -6.84
C ARG A 21 36.07 61.51 -6.03
N ARG A 22 34.86 61.71 -6.55
CA ARG A 22 33.62 61.25 -5.89
C ARG A 22 33.52 59.73 -5.82
N LYS A 23 33.91 59.02 -6.90
CA LYS A 23 33.92 57.55 -6.91
C LYS A 23 34.96 56.99 -5.94
N LEU A 24 36.13 57.63 -5.84
CA LEU A 24 37.16 57.28 -4.86
C LEU A 24 36.67 57.49 -3.42
N SER A 25 36.06 58.64 -3.11
CA SER A 25 35.56 58.87 -1.75
C SER A 25 34.44 57.91 -1.36
N GLN A 26 33.56 57.53 -2.30
CA GLN A 26 32.56 56.49 -2.07
C GLN A 26 33.21 55.12 -1.82
N LYS A 27 34.27 54.78 -2.57
CA LYS A 27 35.03 53.54 -2.37
C LYS A 27 35.75 53.53 -1.03
N ASP A 28 36.31 54.64 -0.58
CA ASP A 28 36.97 54.74 0.72
C ASP A 28 36.00 54.55 1.89
N VAL A 29 34.78 55.07 1.77
CA VAL A 29 33.70 54.83 2.75
C VAL A 29 33.30 53.37 2.77
N GLU A 30 33.17 52.72 1.61
CA GLU A 30 32.84 51.30 1.54
C GLU A 30 33.99 50.42 2.07
N ILE A 31 35.25 50.79 1.82
CA ILE A 31 36.42 50.12 2.40
C ILE A 31 36.39 50.24 3.93
N ALA A 32 36.11 51.42 4.48
CA ALA A 32 36.00 51.62 5.92
C ALA A 32 34.86 50.79 6.53
N ARG A 33 33.71 50.70 5.84
CA ARG A 33 32.57 49.86 6.24
C ARG A 33 32.94 48.38 6.24
N LEU A 34 33.59 47.89 5.17
CA LEU A 34 34.02 46.50 5.05
C LEU A 34 35.11 46.16 6.07
N GLN A 35 36.04 47.08 6.35
CA GLN A 35 37.03 46.91 7.42
C GLN A 35 36.37 46.89 8.80
N GLY A 36 35.32 47.69 9.02
CA GLY A 36 34.47 47.63 10.22
C GLY A 36 33.81 46.27 10.39
N LEU A 37 33.18 45.76 9.33
CA LEU A 37 32.58 44.42 9.30
C LEU A 37 33.59 43.30 9.52
N VAL A 38 34.79 43.39 8.92
CA VAL A 38 35.86 42.41 9.15
C VAL A 38 36.38 42.49 10.59
N LYS A 39 36.44 43.69 11.17
CA LYS A 39 36.85 43.88 12.57
C LYS A 39 35.78 43.39 13.54
N GLU A 40 34.50 43.55 13.22
CA GLU A 40 33.39 42.93 13.95
C GLU A 40 33.47 41.41 13.83
N LEU A 41 33.57 40.84 12.63
CA LEU A 41 33.72 39.39 12.43
C LEU A 41 34.97 38.82 13.13
N ARG A 42 36.09 39.56 13.17
CA ARG A 42 37.30 39.17 13.91
C ARG A 42 37.20 39.42 15.42
N GLY A 43 36.42 40.40 15.86
CA GLY A 43 36.13 40.65 17.28
C GLY A 43 35.08 39.69 17.84
N SER A 44 34.20 39.19 16.98
CA SER A 44 33.24 38.10 17.24
C SER A 44 33.87 36.72 17.14
N ASN A 45 35.13 36.60 16.73
CA ASN A 45 35.97 35.46 17.07
C ASN A 45 36.32 35.52 18.57
N ALA A 46 35.31 35.32 19.41
CA ALA A 46 35.51 34.47 20.56
C ALA A 46 36.24 33.21 20.06
N PRO A 47 37.14 32.60 20.86
CA PRO A 47 37.72 31.30 20.50
C PRO A 47 36.56 30.43 20.01
N PRO A 48 36.71 29.68 18.90
CA PRO A 48 35.63 28.82 18.47
C PRO A 48 35.22 28.07 19.73
N GLN A 49 34.01 28.34 20.21
CA GLN A 49 33.33 27.32 20.97
C GLN A 49 33.36 26.19 19.96
N GLU A 50 34.27 25.26 20.19
CA GLU A 50 34.11 23.89 19.78
C GLU A 50 32.69 23.58 20.22
N PHE A 51 31.74 23.86 19.34
CA PHE A 51 30.43 23.28 19.37
C PHE A 51 30.79 21.82 19.37
N SER A 52 30.72 21.23 20.56
CA SER A 52 30.95 19.83 20.79
C SER A 52 30.10 19.09 19.78
N ARG A 53 30.74 18.74 18.65
CA ARG A 53 30.19 17.92 17.60
C ARG A 53 30.60 16.44 17.73
N PRO A 54 30.80 15.83 18.93
CA PRO A 54 30.96 14.38 19.00
C PRO A 54 29.62 13.65 19.19
N GLN A 55 28.48 14.35 19.37
CA GLN A 55 27.17 13.70 19.57
C GLN A 55 26.35 13.49 18.29
N ALA A 56 26.55 14.30 17.25
CA ALA A 56 25.78 14.18 16.00
C ALA A 56 26.14 12.90 15.24
N ASP A 57 27.44 12.58 15.14
CA ASP A 57 27.93 11.40 14.43
C ASP A 57 27.48 10.09 15.10
N GLY A 58 27.46 10.06 16.44
CA GLY A 58 26.95 8.91 17.20
C GLY A 58 25.44 8.71 17.05
N ALA A 59 24.66 9.80 17.04
CA ALA A 59 23.21 9.72 16.82
C ALA A 59 22.86 9.30 15.39
N GLU A 60 23.62 9.77 14.39
CA GLU A 60 23.46 9.34 13.00
C GLU A 60 23.87 7.89 12.80
N GLN A 61 25.00 7.45 13.38
CA GLN A 61 25.40 6.04 13.34
C GLN A 61 24.37 5.13 14.00
N GLN A 62 23.81 5.53 15.14
CA GLN A 62 22.76 4.76 15.79
C GLN A 62 21.49 4.72 14.95
N ARG A 63 21.09 5.83 14.32
CA ARG A 63 19.95 5.85 13.40
C ARG A 63 20.16 4.96 12.18
N LEU A 64 21.38 4.93 11.62
CA LEU A 64 21.72 4.04 10.51
C LEU A 64 21.67 2.58 10.95
N GLN A 65 22.19 2.26 12.13
CA GLN A 65 22.12 0.91 12.70
C GLN A 65 20.68 0.47 12.95
N ASP A 66 19.81 1.36 13.44
CA ASP A 66 18.39 1.08 13.61
C ASP A 66 17.70 0.83 12.25
N LEU A 67 18.03 1.60 11.22
CA LEU A 67 17.51 1.38 9.86
C LEU A 67 17.97 0.06 9.25
N GLU A 68 19.25 -0.30 9.44
CA GLU A 68 19.79 -1.58 9.00
C GLU A 68 19.11 -2.75 9.72
N SER A 69 18.91 -2.66 11.04
CA SER A 69 18.16 -3.66 11.80
C SER A 69 16.72 -3.80 11.30
N ASN A 70 16.03 -2.67 11.09
CA ASN A 70 14.67 -2.66 10.58
C ASN A 70 14.57 -3.27 9.18
N LEU A 71 15.55 -3.03 8.32
CA LEU A 71 15.62 -3.60 6.98
C LEU A 71 15.82 -5.11 7.03
N GLN A 72 16.75 -5.59 7.88
CA GLN A 72 16.96 -7.02 8.08
C GLN A 72 15.70 -7.72 8.61
N ASP A 73 15.00 -7.11 9.56
CA ASP A 73 13.74 -7.65 10.08
C ASP A 73 12.66 -7.69 8.99
N TRP A 74 12.58 -6.66 8.14
CA TRP A 74 11.66 -6.61 7.02
C TRP A 74 11.96 -7.71 5.99
N GLU A 75 13.22 -7.90 5.61
CA GLU A 75 13.64 -8.97 4.69
C GLU A 75 13.29 -10.37 5.23
N GLN A 76 13.54 -10.60 6.52
CA GLN A 76 13.17 -11.85 7.19
C GLN A 76 11.65 -12.08 7.17
N ASN A 77 10.86 -11.01 7.40
CA ASN A 77 9.41 -11.09 7.33
C ASN A 77 8.91 -11.40 5.92
N CYS A 78 9.49 -10.77 4.89
CA CYS A 78 9.18 -11.07 3.50
C CYS A 78 9.48 -12.54 3.15
N HIS A 79 10.67 -13.05 3.50
CA HIS A 79 11.00 -14.45 3.29
C HIS A 79 10.08 -15.41 4.04
N ALA A 80 9.67 -15.07 5.26
CA ALA A 80 8.73 -15.86 6.02
C ALA A 80 7.33 -15.88 5.38
N ALA A 81 6.85 -14.74 4.86
CA ALA A 81 5.59 -14.65 4.14
C ALA A 81 5.62 -15.46 2.83
N GLU A 82 6.70 -15.35 2.04
CA GLU A 82 6.90 -16.16 0.84
C GLU A 82 6.90 -17.66 1.14
N HIS A 83 7.56 -18.08 2.21
CA HIS A 83 7.57 -19.47 2.62
C HIS A 83 6.14 -19.96 2.94
N ARG A 84 5.34 -19.16 3.64
CA ARG A 84 3.93 -19.50 3.95
C ARG A 84 3.07 -19.56 2.70
N LEU A 85 3.26 -18.64 1.75
CA LEU A 85 2.60 -18.68 0.44
C LEU A 85 2.92 -19.99 -0.29
N LYS A 86 4.21 -20.35 -0.37
CA LYS A 86 4.65 -21.61 -0.99
C LYS A 86 4.07 -22.83 -0.28
N MET A 87 3.97 -22.82 1.05
CA MET A 87 3.33 -23.91 1.80
C MET A 87 1.85 -24.06 1.45
N LEU A 88 1.08 -22.97 1.38
CA LEU A 88 -0.33 -23.02 1.01
C LEU A 88 -0.53 -23.49 -0.42
N GLN A 89 0.26 -22.95 -1.36
CA GLN A 89 0.21 -23.37 -2.76
C GLN A 89 0.51 -24.87 -2.88
N ARG A 90 1.56 -25.37 -2.24
CA ARG A 90 1.86 -26.81 -2.22
C ARG A 90 0.75 -27.63 -1.58
N ALA A 91 0.19 -27.17 -0.46
CA ALA A 91 -0.85 -27.90 0.25
C ALA A 91 -2.12 -28.09 -0.59
N PHE A 92 -2.53 -27.08 -1.35
CA PHE A 92 -3.74 -27.11 -2.17
C PHE A 92 -3.51 -27.55 -3.63
N ALA A 93 -2.28 -27.46 -4.14
CA ALA A 93 -1.90 -27.99 -5.46
C ALA A 93 -1.61 -29.49 -5.42
N ALA A 94 -1.00 -30.00 -4.33
CA ALA A 94 -0.68 -31.42 -4.21
C ALA A 94 -1.94 -32.29 -4.00
N ASP A 95 -2.99 -31.73 -3.41
CA ASP A 95 -4.24 -32.43 -3.13
C ASP A 95 -5.44 -31.58 -3.51
N SER A 96 -6.04 -31.90 -4.66
CA SER A 96 -7.23 -31.21 -5.17
C SER A 96 -8.46 -31.40 -4.28
N THR A 97 -8.48 -32.46 -3.47
CA THR A 97 -9.59 -32.79 -2.56
C THR A 97 -9.45 -32.13 -1.19
N LYS A 98 -8.27 -31.60 -0.87
CA LYS A 98 -8.02 -30.90 0.37
C LYS A 98 -8.82 -29.61 0.45
N VAL A 99 -9.76 -29.58 1.40
CA VAL A 99 -10.65 -28.43 1.61
C VAL A 99 -10.04 -27.40 2.57
N GLU A 100 -9.22 -27.86 3.52
CA GLU A 100 -8.66 -26.99 4.56
C GLU A 100 -7.17 -27.23 4.80
N HIS A 101 -6.48 -26.15 5.18
CA HIS A 101 -5.10 -26.19 5.67
C HIS A 101 -5.04 -25.46 7.02
N SER A 102 -4.62 -26.17 8.06
CA SER A 102 -4.45 -25.63 9.41
C SER A 102 -3.02 -25.19 9.62
N PHE A 103 -2.84 -23.94 10.04
CA PHE A 103 -1.56 -23.46 10.54
C PHE A 103 -1.38 -23.84 12.01
N PRO A 104 -0.12 -24.00 12.48
CA PRO A 104 0.15 -24.28 13.88
C PRO A 104 -0.26 -23.12 14.80
N THR A 105 -0.47 -23.40 16.09
CA THR A 105 -0.83 -22.38 17.09
C THR A 105 0.31 -21.42 17.42
N SER A 106 1.55 -21.82 17.13
CA SER A 106 2.77 -21.01 17.33
C SER A 106 2.89 -19.80 16.41
N VAL A 107 1.96 -19.63 15.45
CA VAL A 107 1.93 -18.48 14.55
C VAL A 107 1.56 -17.21 15.33
N ASN A 108 2.47 -16.25 15.36
CA ASN A 108 2.31 -14.94 16.00
C ASN A 108 1.29 -14.03 15.27
N SER A 109 1.01 -12.86 15.83
CA SER A 109 0.03 -11.91 15.28
C SER A 109 0.38 -11.44 13.87
N THR A 110 1.62 -11.01 13.64
CA THR A 110 2.11 -10.60 12.31
C THR A 110 1.92 -11.71 11.29
N ALA A 111 2.30 -12.93 11.67
CA ALA A 111 2.21 -14.07 10.78
C ALA A 111 0.78 -14.48 10.45
N ARG A 112 -0.17 -14.26 11.37
CA ARG A 112 -1.60 -14.44 11.10
C ARG A 112 -2.10 -13.43 10.09
N GLU A 113 -1.65 -12.18 10.18
CA GLU A 113 -2.03 -11.15 9.21
C GLU A 113 -1.48 -11.47 7.82
N ASP A 114 -0.21 -11.89 7.71
CA ASP A 114 0.36 -12.34 6.44
C ASP A 114 -0.47 -13.49 5.83
N ILE A 115 -0.89 -14.46 6.66
CA ILE A 115 -1.74 -15.57 6.21
C ILE A 115 -3.09 -15.06 5.70
N ARG A 116 -3.71 -14.06 6.34
CA ARG A 116 -4.96 -13.48 5.86
C ARG A 116 -4.78 -12.81 4.50
N GLN A 117 -3.73 -12.02 4.34
CA GLN A 117 -3.42 -11.35 3.08
C GLN A 117 -3.11 -12.35 1.96
N ILE A 118 -2.35 -13.41 2.27
CA ILE A 118 -2.09 -14.51 1.33
C ILE A 118 -3.38 -15.24 0.96
N CYS A 119 -4.25 -15.55 1.93
CA CYS A 119 -5.55 -16.17 1.65
C CYS A 119 -6.41 -15.28 0.74
N LYS A 120 -6.47 -13.97 1.01
CA LYS A 120 -7.17 -13.00 0.15
C LYS A 120 -6.60 -13.01 -1.27
N HIS A 121 -5.28 -12.96 -1.42
CA HIS A 121 -4.61 -13.01 -2.71
C HIS A 121 -4.92 -14.30 -3.49
N LEU A 122 -4.94 -15.44 -2.81
CA LEU A 122 -5.27 -16.75 -3.38
C LEU A 122 -6.77 -17.01 -3.49
N CYS A 123 -7.63 -16.06 -3.09
CA CYS A 123 -9.09 -16.22 -3.06
C CYS A 123 -9.55 -17.42 -2.24
N LEU A 124 -8.87 -17.63 -1.12
CA LEU A 124 -9.20 -18.60 -0.10
C LEU A 124 -9.91 -17.88 1.04
N ASN A 125 -10.91 -18.56 1.59
CA ASN A 125 -11.46 -18.15 2.86
C ASN A 125 -10.48 -18.47 3.99
N PHE A 126 -10.58 -17.74 5.09
CA PHE A 126 -9.88 -18.12 6.31
C PHE A 126 -10.81 -18.07 7.51
N ARG A 127 -10.52 -18.90 8.51
CA ARG A 127 -11.21 -18.89 9.79
C ARG A 127 -10.20 -19.03 10.91
N CYS A 128 -10.50 -18.41 12.04
CA CYS A 128 -9.74 -18.67 13.25
C CYS A 128 -10.57 -19.60 14.15
N ARG A 129 -9.95 -20.67 14.65
CA ARG A 129 -10.61 -21.65 15.53
C ARG A 129 -9.83 -21.78 16.83
N GLY A 130 -10.55 -21.86 17.94
CA GLY A 130 -9.97 -21.93 19.29
C GLY A 130 -9.99 -20.57 20.00
N GLU A 131 -9.62 -20.60 21.28
CA GLU A 131 -9.72 -19.47 22.20
C GLU A 131 -8.34 -19.02 22.68
N GLY A 132 -8.21 -17.72 22.97
CA GLY A 132 -6.99 -17.11 23.50
C GLY A 132 -5.72 -17.48 22.72
N THR A 133 -4.69 -17.93 23.45
CA THR A 133 -3.38 -18.31 22.90
C THR A 133 -3.40 -19.59 22.07
N GLN A 134 -4.46 -20.40 22.15
CA GLN A 134 -4.63 -21.63 21.37
C GLN A 134 -5.38 -21.41 20.04
N LYS A 135 -5.73 -20.15 19.72
CA LYS A 135 -6.40 -19.80 18.47
C LYS A 135 -5.48 -20.13 17.29
N ARG A 136 -5.93 -20.99 16.37
CA ARG A 136 -5.25 -21.32 15.10
C ARG A 136 -5.97 -20.70 13.92
N ILE A 137 -5.24 -20.36 12.87
CA ILE A 137 -5.80 -19.91 11.59
C ILE A 137 -5.88 -21.08 10.61
N LEU A 138 -7.00 -21.16 9.90
CA LEU A 138 -7.34 -22.18 8.91
C LEU A 138 -7.54 -21.47 7.57
N ALA A 139 -6.91 -21.94 6.51
CA ALA A 139 -7.21 -21.55 5.14
C ALA A 139 -8.19 -22.57 4.53
N LEU A 140 -9.19 -22.10 3.78
CA LEU A 140 -10.33 -22.87 3.31
C LEU A 140 -10.54 -22.65 1.81
N LYS A 141 -10.62 -23.73 1.05
CA LYS A 141 -10.93 -23.74 -0.40
C LYS A 141 -12.44 -23.73 -0.69
N LEU A 142 -13.27 -23.53 0.34
CA LEU A 142 -14.73 -23.69 0.27
C LEU A 142 -15.38 -22.82 -0.80
N ASP A 143 -14.94 -21.58 -0.96
CA ASP A 143 -15.54 -20.67 -1.94
C ASP A 143 -15.22 -21.09 -3.35
N ALA A 144 -13.97 -21.43 -3.64
CA ALA A 144 -13.60 -21.99 -4.95
C ALA A 144 -14.39 -23.26 -5.30
N MET A 145 -14.63 -24.15 -4.32
CA MET A 145 -15.45 -25.36 -4.56
C MET A 145 -16.94 -25.05 -4.75
N ARG A 146 -17.50 -24.17 -3.91
CA ARG A 146 -18.90 -23.74 -4.03
C ARG A 146 -19.14 -23.05 -5.36
N GLU A 147 -18.21 -22.19 -5.77
CA GLU A 147 -18.28 -21.48 -7.04
C GLU A 147 -18.19 -22.42 -8.23
N ARG A 148 -17.25 -23.39 -8.18
CA ARG A 148 -17.16 -24.42 -9.20
C ARG A 148 -18.48 -25.19 -9.32
N LYS A 149 -19.04 -25.63 -8.20
CA LYS A 149 -20.31 -26.38 -8.19
C LYS A 149 -21.47 -25.54 -8.73
N ARG A 150 -21.55 -24.25 -8.34
CA ARG A 150 -22.55 -23.31 -8.89
C ARG A 150 -22.37 -23.11 -10.39
N ALA A 151 -21.15 -22.91 -10.85
CA ALA A 151 -20.83 -22.74 -12.26
C ALA A 151 -21.20 -24.01 -13.06
N GLU A 152 -20.92 -25.19 -12.53
CA GLU A 152 -21.34 -26.48 -13.10
C GLU A 152 -22.88 -26.60 -13.18
N GLU A 153 -23.60 -26.26 -12.11
CA GLU A 153 -25.08 -26.25 -12.08
C GLU A 153 -25.69 -25.23 -13.05
N LEU A 154 -25.13 -24.03 -13.13
CA LEU A 154 -25.53 -23.00 -14.08
C LEU A 154 -25.26 -23.46 -15.52
N ALA A 155 -24.13 -24.12 -15.78
CA ALA A 155 -23.80 -24.62 -17.10
C ALA A 155 -24.76 -25.72 -17.60
N LEU A 156 -25.46 -26.42 -16.69
CA LEU A 156 -26.51 -27.39 -17.06
C LEU A 156 -27.80 -26.71 -17.52
N SER A 157 -28.11 -25.54 -16.96
CA SER A 157 -29.31 -24.75 -17.33
C SER A 157 -29.03 -23.69 -18.40
N ALA A 158 -27.77 -23.43 -18.74
CA ALA A 158 -27.37 -22.46 -19.74
C ALA A 158 -27.60 -22.91 -21.19
N PRO A 159 -27.86 -21.97 -22.14
CA PRO A 159 -27.81 -22.24 -23.56
C PRO A 159 -26.51 -22.92 -23.97
N ARG A 160 -26.59 -23.82 -24.94
CA ARG A 160 -25.45 -24.65 -25.38
C ARG A 160 -24.22 -23.84 -25.75
N ALA A 161 -24.39 -22.65 -26.35
CA ALA A 161 -23.28 -21.77 -26.69
C ALA A 161 -22.55 -21.22 -25.45
N ALA A 162 -23.28 -20.78 -24.42
CA ALA A 162 -22.71 -20.25 -23.19
C ALA A 162 -22.05 -21.36 -22.36
N ALA A 163 -22.71 -22.51 -22.22
CA ALA A 163 -22.14 -23.68 -21.56
C ALA A 163 -20.90 -24.22 -22.29
N GLY A 164 -20.92 -24.20 -23.63
CA GLY A 164 -19.78 -24.56 -24.47
C GLY A 164 -18.59 -23.64 -24.22
N PHE A 165 -18.80 -22.33 -24.33
CA PHE A 165 -17.76 -21.32 -24.07
C PHE A 165 -17.13 -21.48 -22.67
N TYR A 166 -17.95 -21.68 -21.63
CA TYR A 166 -17.45 -21.91 -20.28
C TYR A 166 -16.58 -23.16 -20.17
N ARG A 167 -17.02 -24.30 -20.73
CA ARG A 167 -16.24 -25.55 -20.72
C ARG A 167 -14.95 -25.40 -21.52
N ASP A 168 -15.01 -24.75 -22.67
CA ASP A 168 -13.84 -24.50 -23.52
C ASP A 168 -12.84 -23.57 -22.81
N ALA A 169 -13.32 -22.55 -22.10
CA ALA A 169 -12.49 -21.68 -21.27
C ALA A 169 -11.80 -22.47 -20.14
N LEU A 170 -12.50 -23.37 -19.45
CA LEU A 170 -11.89 -24.21 -18.41
C LEU A 170 -10.78 -25.14 -18.95
N ASN A 171 -10.90 -25.57 -20.20
CA ASN A 171 -9.91 -26.39 -20.88
C ASN A 171 -8.72 -25.57 -21.38
N LEU A 172 -8.96 -24.31 -21.78
CA LEU A 172 -7.93 -23.41 -22.30
C LEU A 172 -7.05 -22.83 -21.19
N PHE A 173 -7.64 -22.49 -20.03
CA PHE A 173 -6.93 -21.84 -18.94
C PHE A 173 -6.30 -22.85 -17.95
N PRO A 174 -5.12 -22.51 -17.39
CA PRO A 174 -4.47 -23.35 -16.38
C PRO A 174 -5.33 -23.44 -15.10
N GLU A 175 -5.07 -24.48 -14.29
CA GLU A 175 -5.88 -24.77 -13.09
C GLU A 175 -5.99 -23.60 -12.09
N GLY A 176 -4.94 -22.78 -12.00
CA GLY A 176 -4.94 -21.58 -11.14
C GLY A 176 -5.98 -20.54 -11.56
N ASP A 177 -6.27 -20.43 -12.87
CA ASP A 177 -7.19 -19.42 -13.41
C ASP A 177 -8.63 -19.93 -13.53
N ARG A 178 -8.85 -21.25 -13.39
CA ARG A 178 -10.21 -21.85 -13.45
C ARG A 178 -11.15 -21.26 -12.40
N ILE A 179 -10.65 -20.84 -11.24
CA ILE A 179 -11.47 -20.18 -10.20
C ILE A 179 -12.03 -18.85 -10.72
N ARG A 180 -11.23 -18.08 -11.45
CA ARG A 180 -11.67 -16.82 -12.07
C ARG A 180 -12.68 -17.07 -13.17
N VAL A 181 -12.45 -18.10 -14.01
CA VAL A 181 -13.41 -18.51 -15.05
C VAL A 181 -14.76 -18.90 -14.43
N ASN A 182 -14.76 -19.68 -13.35
CA ASN A 182 -15.97 -20.04 -12.62
C ASN A 182 -16.70 -18.80 -12.07
N GLY A 183 -15.97 -17.91 -11.40
CA GLY A 183 -16.53 -16.68 -10.82
C GLY A 183 -17.13 -15.76 -11.89
N LEU A 184 -16.43 -15.55 -13.01
CA LEU A 184 -16.94 -14.75 -14.13
C LEU A 184 -18.18 -15.40 -14.75
N PHE A 185 -18.16 -16.72 -14.95
CA PHE A 185 -19.33 -17.42 -15.50
C PHE A 185 -20.55 -17.29 -14.57
N VAL A 186 -20.37 -17.47 -13.26
CA VAL A 186 -21.45 -17.28 -12.29
C VAL A 186 -21.91 -15.82 -12.24
N GLN A 187 -20.99 -14.85 -12.30
CA GLN A 187 -21.30 -13.43 -12.28
C GLN A 187 -22.12 -12.98 -13.50
N PHE A 188 -21.67 -13.33 -14.70
CA PHE A 188 -22.31 -12.88 -15.94
C PHE A 188 -23.54 -13.71 -16.32
N TYR A 189 -23.56 -15.00 -15.95
CA TYR A 189 -24.65 -15.90 -16.33
C TYR A 189 -25.64 -16.17 -15.18
N GLY A 190 -25.19 -16.14 -13.92
CA GLY A 190 -26.03 -16.32 -12.75
C GLY A 190 -26.91 -15.11 -12.39
N GLY A 191 -26.66 -13.94 -13.00
CA GLY A 191 -27.44 -12.72 -12.80
C GLY A 191 -27.48 -12.24 -11.34
N GLU A 192 -28.62 -11.74 -10.87
CA GLU A 192 -28.83 -11.25 -9.49
C GLU A 192 -28.59 -12.31 -8.39
N ARG A 193 -28.42 -13.59 -8.75
CA ARG A 193 -28.07 -14.67 -7.82
C ARG A 193 -26.56 -14.87 -7.64
N ALA A 194 -25.73 -14.11 -8.34
CA ALA A 194 -24.28 -14.15 -8.16
C ALA A 194 -23.89 -13.44 -6.85
N TRP A 195 -23.44 -14.20 -5.86
CA TRP A 195 -22.69 -13.60 -4.76
C TRP A 195 -21.36 -13.09 -5.31
N SER A 196 -21.10 -11.79 -5.19
CA SER A 196 -19.79 -11.24 -5.48
C SER A 196 -18.78 -11.85 -4.50
N LEU A 197 -17.65 -12.35 -5.00
CA LEU A 197 -16.51 -12.85 -4.21
C LEU A 197 -15.75 -11.71 -3.49
N GLY A 198 -16.48 -10.72 -2.97
CA GLY A 198 -15.94 -9.44 -2.51
C GLY A 198 -15.66 -8.46 -3.66
N GLU A 199 -15.40 -7.19 -3.31
CA GLU A 199 -15.18 -6.07 -4.23
C GLU A 199 -14.05 -6.29 -5.25
N ALA A 200 -13.11 -7.20 -4.97
CA ALA A 200 -11.98 -7.52 -5.84
C ALA A 200 -12.37 -8.08 -7.23
N TYR A 201 -13.61 -8.54 -7.38
CA TYR A 201 -14.14 -9.12 -8.63
C TYR A 201 -15.33 -8.33 -9.18
N SER A 202 -15.55 -7.10 -8.69
CA SER A 202 -16.49 -6.22 -9.36
C SER A 202 -16.01 -5.94 -10.80
N PRO A 203 -16.92 -5.70 -11.75
CA PRO A 203 -16.54 -5.32 -13.11
C PRO A 203 -15.61 -4.11 -13.13
N GLU A 204 -15.78 -3.20 -12.17
CA GLU A 204 -14.95 -2.01 -11.96
C GLU A 204 -13.54 -2.35 -11.47
N ALA A 205 -13.40 -3.27 -10.50
CA ALA A 205 -12.09 -3.71 -10.01
C ALA A 205 -11.30 -4.49 -11.08
N LEU A 206 -11.98 -5.31 -11.89
CA LEU A 206 -11.38 -6.01 -13.02
C LEU A 206 -11.01 -5.05 -14.16
N ALA A 207 -11.84 -4.04 -14.43
CA ALA A 207 -11.52 -2.99 -15.40
C ALA A 207 -10.31 -2.15 -14.94
N ALA A 208 -10.22 -1.81 -13.66
CA ALA A 208 -9.07 -1.11 -13.08
C ALA A 208 -7.78 -1.96 -13.17
N ALA A 209 -7.86 -3.26 -12.86
CA ALA A 209 -6.73 -4.18 -12.99
C ALA A 209 -6.30 -4.39 -14.46
N ALA A 210 -7.25 -4.49 -15.39
CA ALA A 210 -6.97 -4.62 -16.83
C ALA A 210 -6.44 -3.32 -17.46
N ALA A 211 -6.80 -2.16 -16.92
CA ALA A 211 -6.30 -0.86 -17.32
C ALA A 211 -4.89 -0.54 -16.77
N GLY A 212 -4.25 -1.47 -16.05
CA GLY A 212 -2.93 -1.27 -15.44
C GLY A 212 -2.94 -0.25 -14.29
N PHE A 213 -4.11 0.10 -13.77
CA PHE A 213 -4.26 1.01 -12.66
C PHE A 213 -4.13 0.20 -11.35
N MET A 214 -2.92 0.15 -10.81
CA MET A 214 -2.71 -0.23 -9.41
C MET A 214 -3.36 0.86 -8.55
N PRO A 215 -4.40 0.56 -7.74
CA PRO A 215 -4.88 1.52 -6.77
C PRO A 215 -3.89 1.51 -5.60
N GLY A 216 -2.79 2.22 -5.78
CA GLY A 216 -1.88 2.62 -4.72
C GLY A 216 -2.08 4.12 -4.47
N GLU A 217 -2.41 4.43 -3.22
CA GLU A 217 -2.22 5.75 -2.58
C GLU A 217 -3.17 6.89 -3.01
N GLU A 218 -4.25 7.07 -2.26
CA GLU A 218 -4.58 8.32 -1.52
C GLU A 218 -6.05 8.32 -1.05
N GLU A 219 -6.27 8.07 0.24
CA GLU A 219 -6.99 9.02 1.10
C GLU A 219 -6.89 8.55 2.57
N ALA A 220 -5.90 9.10 3.27
CA ALA A 220 -5.86 9.09 4.71
C ALA A 220 -6.95 10.04 5.24
N ALA A 221 -8.07 9.49 5.71
CA ALA A 221 -9.04 10.26 6.49
C ALA A 221 -8.55 10.42 7.96
N PRO A 222 -8.57 11.65 8.53
CA PRO A 222 -7.83 11.95 9.76
C PRO A 222 -8.73 11.96 10.99
N TRP A 223 -8.82 10.88 11.77
CA TRP A 223 -9.65 10.88 12.98
C TRP A 223 -8.84 10.66 14.28
N LYS A 224 -8.67 11.80 14.96
CA LYS A 224 -8.56 12.00 16.42
C LYS A 224 -7.35 11.40 17.16
N LYS A 225 -6.36 12.27 17.36
CA LYS A 225 -5.55 12.32 18.58
C LYS A 225 -6.48 12.42 19.80
N GLN A 226 -6.51 11.41 20.66
CA GLN A 226 -6.85 11.58 22.06
C GLN A 226 -5.69 11.05 22.89
N ARG A 227 -5.02 11.97 23.58
CA ARG A 227 -3.89 11.67 24.47
C ARG A 227 -4.43 11.55 25.90
N VAL A 228 -3.84 10.59 26.61
CA VAL A 228 -3.70 10.47 28.07
C VAL A 228 -4.89 9.92 28.87
N GLY A 229 -4.77 8.61 29.19
CA GLY A 229 -4.73 8.09 30.57
C GLY A 229 -5.93 8.31 31.48
N GLU A 230 -6.76 7.27 31.63
CA GLU A 230 -7.26 6.82 32.94
C GLU A 230 -7.77 5.38 32.82
N ALA A 231 -7.36 4.53 33.76
CA ALA A 231 -7.73 3.13 33.80
C ALA A 231 -9.21 2.99 34.23
N VAL A 232 -10.03 2.37 33.39
CA VAL A 232 -11.28 1.73 33.85
C VAL A 232 -11.40 0.37 33.15
N ALA A 233 -11.37 -0.66 33.97
CA ALA A 233 -11.67 -2.04 33.60
C ALA A 233 -13.15 -2.18 33.21
N GLY A 234 -13.42 -2.78 32.05
CA GLY A 234 -14.76 -3.13 31.57
C GLY A 234 -14.64 -3.87 30.23
N PRO A 235 -15.46 -4.91 29.97
CA PRO A 235 -15.13 -6.00 29.06
C PRO A 235 -15.13 -5.57 27.60
N SER A 236 -14.10 -6.05 26.89
CA SER A 236 -13.94 -5.94 25.45
C SER A 236 -15.18 -6.45 24.73
N ASP A 237 -15.77 -5.57 23.94
CA ASP A 237 -16.84 -5.90 23.01
C ASP A 237 -16.44 -7.09 22.14
N SER A 238 -17.38 -8.02 22.12
CA SER A 238 -17.37 -9.28 21.41
C SER A 238 -17.82 -8.99 19.99
N ASP A 239 -16.92 -9.04 19.02
CA ASP A 239 -17.22 -9.11 17.57
C ASP A 239 -17.85 -10.48 17.23
N SER A 240 -18.95 -10.82 17.90
CA SER A 240 -19.77 -12.02 17.68
C SER A 240 -21.16 -11.71 17.15
N GLU A 241 -21.46 -10.47 16.79
CA GLU A 241 -22.71 -10.11 16.12
C GLU A 241 -22.50 -10.19 14.60
N ASP A 242 -23.08 -11.22 13.97
CA ASP A 242 -23.72 -11.18 12.64
C ASP A 242 -24.00 -12.58 12.03
N ILE A 243 -23.94 -13.64 12.83
CA ILE A 243 -24.39 -14.96 12.35
C ILE A 243 -25.94 -15.00 12.22
N GLU A 244 -26.69 -14.33 13.10
CA GLU A 244 -28.16 -14.23 12.96
C GLU A 244 -28.61 -13.20 11.91
N ALA A 245 -27.83 -12.15 11.62
CA ALA A 245 -28.12 -11.23 10.53
C ALA A 245 -27.90 -11.88 9.15
N LEU A 246 -26.84 -12.70 9.01
CA LEU A 246 -26.56 -13.48 7.79
C LEU A 246 -27.50 -14.68 7.61
N LEU A 247 -28.00 -15.25 8.71
CA LEU A 247 -28.96 -16.36 8.70
C LEU A 247 -30.40 -15.89 8.94
N GLY A 248 -30.72 -14.60 9.04
CA GLY A 248 -32.08 -14.12 9.28
C GLY A 248 -32.92 -13.93 8.01
N ARG A 249 -32.30 -14.03 6.83
CA ARG A 249 -32.96 -13.90 5.51
C ARG A 249 -33.45 -15.24 4.92
N TRP A 250 -33.77 -16.23 5.74
CA TRP A 250 -34.47 -17.43 5.28
C TRP A 250 -35.96 -17.11 5.11
N VAL A 251 -36.35 -16.70 3.90
CA VAL A 251 -37.72 -16.89 3.45
C VAL A 251 -37.89 -18.39 3.17
N PRO A 252 -38.84 -19.09 3.79
CA PRO A 252 -39.14 -20.46 3.42
C PRO A 252 -39.63 -20.47 1.97
N VAL A 253 -38.94 -21.23 1.11
CA VAL A 253 -39.41 -21.52 -0.26
C VAL A 253 -40.62 -22.44 -0.13
N PRO A 254 -41.81 -22.04 -0.64
CA PRO A 254 -42.93 -22.97 -0.74
C PRO A 254 -42.51 -24.12 -1.63
N LYS A 255 -42.64 -25.36 -1.14
CA LYS A 255 -42.51 -26.53 -1.99
C LYS A 255 -43.72 -26.54 -2.92
N ASP A 256 -43.51 -26.26 -4.20
CA ASP A 256 -44.54 -26.44 -5.22
C ASP A 256 -44.99 -27.91 -5.21
N GLY A 257 -46.16 -28.14 -4.64
CA GLY A 257 -46.69 -29.48 -4.38
C GLY A 257 -48.04 -29.52 -3.66
N GLU A 258 -48.50 -28.41 -3.06
CA GLU A 258 -49.85 -28.34 -2.48
C GLU A 258 -50.74 -27.38 -3.30
N ARG A 259 -51.21 -27.87 -4.44
CA ARG A 259 -52.58 -27.55 -4.85
C ARG A 259 -53.50 -28.53 -4.11
N ALA A 260 -54.22 -28.03 -3.11
CA ALA A 260 -55.69 -28.03 -3.06
C ALA A 260 -56.24 -28.01 -1.62
N ALA A 261 -57.21 -27.11 -1.45
CA ALA A 261 -58.43 -27.26 -0.64
C ALA A 261 -58.31 -27.22 0.89
N ALA A 262 -58.53 -26.03 1.47
CA ALA A 262 -59.75 -25.64 2.19
C ALA A 262 -59.53 -24.29 2.88
#